data_AF-A0A6U1FBI0-F1
#
_entry.id   AF-A0A6U1FBI0-F1
#
_cell.length_a   1.000
_cell.length_b   1.000
_cell.length_c   1.000
_cell.angle_alpha   90.00
_cell.angle_beta   90.00
_cell.angle_gamma   90.00
#
_symmetry.space_group_name_H-M   'P 1'
#
loop_
_entity.id
_entity.type
_entity.pdbx_description
1 polymer ?
#
loop_
_entity_poly.entity_id
_entity_poly.type
_entity_poly.pdbx_seq_one_letter_code
_entity_poly.pdbx_strand_id
1 'polypeptide(L)'
;GFTHDIISAPDACLCQYSLSLYWVTTTLSSSGLIAGMTPSSWSEVGFTCFAMLVSLTLYSYVLGELSNVVMKGDEALVHQRSQLSLVQSFVKGRELPQELREEILGQFENSVKTRGQQTGLLDESAAEVVERLPHSLQVDVARCVSRGLVAKVQIMEYCKNSFLDALSVLLKEKTMTRDGYLFRANEICDNLYIVWKGALEFVVEEDGDMYVTKTMEPGGVIGELSFFFGMKQTESARSKLNSPGASLFVLHHKDFKELVRLYPAEEQVIVRQVLALHKDRTAMMQEHEFLDSGDNYLMEVQRSMEAAEKKKRQQHVVDMVTAAADGDLPKLKGVMREHGLTVDEADYHGRTALHLAAANGHVNVVSWLVGTMRADVNVVDINGTSPLMEAVHFKQNDVAKYLRSR
;
A
#
# COMPACT_ATOMS: atom_id res chain seq x y z
N GLY A 1 -62.69 -55.52 8.24
CA GLY A 1 -63.20 -55.56 9.62
C GLY A 1 -62.73 -54.40 10.51
N PHE A 2 -61.85 -53.49 10.06
CA PHE A 2 -61.33 -52.41 10.92
C PHE A 2 -62.06 -51.06 10.80
N THR A 3 -62.98 -50.91 9.85
CA THR A 3 -63.66 -49.62 9.58
C THR A 3 -65.03 -49.51 10.22
N HIS A 4 -65.66 -50.63 10.59
CA HIS A 4 -67.04 -50.63 11.10
C HIS A 4 -67.15 -50.36 12.62
N ASP A 5 -66.09 -50.59 13.40
CA ASP A 5 -66.12 -50.46 14.87
C ASP A 5 -65.65 -49.08 15.39
N ILE A 6 -65.19 -48.19 14.51
CA ILE A 6 -64.71 -46.84 14.89
C ILE A 6 -65.86 -45.80 14.86
N ILE A 7 -66.98 -46.12 14.22
CA ILE A 7 -68.06 -45.18 13.90
C ILE A 7 -69.01 -44.96 15.10
N SER A 8 -68.95 -45.78 16.15
CA SER A 8 -69.92 -45.80 17.25
C SER A 8 -69.45 -45.18 18.58
N ALA A 9 -68.25 -44.59 18.65
CA ALA A 9 -67.72 -43.95 19.87
C ALA A 9 -67.86 -42.40 19.85
N PRO A 10 -67.99 -41.73 21.01
CA PRO A 10 -68.10 -40.25 21.08
C PRO A 10 -66.88 -39.49 20.52
N ASP A 11 -65.75 -40.18 20.32
CA ASP A 11 -64.53 -39.65 19.70
C ASP A 11 -64.40 -39.97 18.19
N ALA A 12 -65.48 -40.44 17.55
CA ALA A 12 -65.47 -40.91 16.15
C ALA A 12 -64.98 -39.83 15.16
N CYS A 13 -65.31 -38.56 15.36
CA CYS A 13 -64.88 -37.48 14.46
C CYS A 13 -63.36 -37.25 14.49
N LEU A 14 -62.75 -37.29 15.69
CA LEU A 14 -61.30 -37.14 15.83
C LEU A 14 -60.58 -38.35 15.23
N CYS A 15 -61.13 -39.54 15.41
CA CYS A 15 -60.59 -40.78 14.85
C CYS A 15 -60.69 -40.82 13.32
N GLN A 16 -61.80 -40.33 12.74
CA GLN A 16 -61.96 -40.21 11.28
C GLN A 16 -61.00 -39.18 10.69
N TYR A 17 -60.85 -38.03 11.34
CA TYR A 17 -59.91 -37.00 10.90
C TYR A 17 -58.46 -37.48 10.97
N SER A 18 -58.05 -38.13 12.06
CA SER A 18 -56.69 -38.66 12.19
C SER A 18 -56.40 -39.75 11.16
N LEU A 19 -57.38 -40.59 10.83
CA LEU A 19 -57.28 -41.59 9.78
C LEU A 19 -57.12 -40.96 8.39
N SER A 20 -57.88 -39.89 8.11
CA SER A 20 -57.77 -39.15 6.85
C SER A 20 -56.42 -38.43 6.72
N LEU A 21 -55.93 -37.81 7.80
CA LEU A 21 -54.61 -37.18 7.86
C LEU A 21 -53.51 -38.22 7.63
N TYR A 22 -53.64 -39.40 8.22
CA TYR A 22 -52.70 -40.51 8.05
C TYR A 22 -52.68 -41.03 6.60
N TRP A 23 -53.85 -41.12 5.95
CA TRP A 23 -53.94 -41.48 4.54
C TRP A 23 -53.27 -40.43 3.63
N VAL A 24 -53.46 -39.14 3.91
CA VAL A 24 -52.83 -38.06 3.15
C VAL A 24 -51.32 -38.04 3.35
N THR A 25 -50.82 -38.18 4.58
CA THR A 25 -49.37 -38.14 4.86
C THR A 25 -48.63 -39.31 4.24
N THR A 26 -49.19 -40.52 4.29
CA THR A 26 -48.61 -41.72 3.65
C THR A 26 -48.60 -41.63 2.12
N THR A 27 -49.67 -41.08 1.53
CA THR A 27 -49.75 -40.80 0.09
C THR A 27 -48.79 -39.67 -0.33
N LEU A 28 -48.58 -38.67 0.54
CA LEU A 28 -47.66 -37.56 0.32
C LEU A 28 -46.19 -37.98 0.41
N SER A 29 -45.84 -38.84 1.37
CA SER A 29 -44.47 -39.34 1.55
C SER A 29 -44.12 -40.51 0.63
N SER A 30 -45.02 -40.92 -0.27
CA SER A 30 -44.84 -42.07 -1.19
C SER A 30 -44.48 -43.39 -0.48
N SER A 31 -44.82 -43.54 0.80
CA SER A 31 -44.54 -44.74 1.61
C SER A 31 -45.48 -45.92 1.29
N GLY A 32 -46.49 -45.69 0.45
CA GLY A 32 -47.43 -46.70 -0.04
C GLY A 32 -48.72 -46.75 0.78
N LEU A 33 -49.77 -47.31 0.17
CA LEU A 33 -51.06 -47.47 0.83
C LEU A 33 -51.02 -48.61 1.85
N ILE A 34 -51.61 -48.37 3.02
CA ILE A 34 -51.84 -49.40 4.04
C ILE A 34 -52.75 -50.50 3.47
N ALA A 35 -52.41 -51.76 3.76
CA ALA A 35 -53.26 -52.90 3.43
C ALA A 35 -54.68 -52.70 4.00
N GLY A 36 -55.67 -52.51 3.11
CA GLY A 36 -57.09 -52.37 3.48
C GLY A 36 -57.76 -51.03 3.12
N MET A 37 -57.01 -50.04 2.62
CA MET A 37 -57.57 -48.75 2.16
C MET A 37 -57.39 -48.53 0.66
N THR A 38 -57.59 -49.57 -0.15
CA THR A 38 -57.58 -49.45 -1.60
C THR A 38 -58.89 -48.82 -2.09
N PRO A 39 -58.84 -47.84 -3.01
CA PRO A 39 -60.06 -47.26 -3.58
C PRO A 39 -60.89 -48.37 -4.24
N SER A 40 -62.18 -48.41 -3.93
CA SER A 40 -63.12 -49.42 -4.42
C SER A 40 -64.00 -48.89 -5.55
N SER A 41 -64.23 -47.56 -5.57
CA SER A 41 -65.00 -46.87 -6.61
C SER A 41 -64.08 -46.21 -7.65
N TRP A 42 -64.53 -46.16 -8.91
CA TRP A 42 -63.83 -45.45 -10.00
C TRP A 42 -63.60 -43.96 -9.69
N SER A 43 -64.49 -43.32 -8.92
CA SER A 43 -64.32 -41.93 -8.48
C SER A 43 -63.21 -41.77 -7.44
N GLU A 44 -63.07 -42.74 -6.53
CA GLU A 44 -61.99 -42.78 -5.54
C GLU A 44 -60.65 -43.02 -6.23
N VAL A 45 -60.61 -43.93 -7.20
CA VAL A 45 -59.41 -44.18 -8.03
C VAL A 45 -58.95 -42.89 -8.70
N GLY A 46 -59.86 -42.17 -9.38
CA GLY A 46 -59.53 -40.89 -10.02
C GLY A 46 -58.97 -39.84 -9.05
N PHE A 47 -59.57 -39.71 -7.86
CA PHE A 47 -59.10 -38.81 -6.82
C PHE A 47 -57.72 -39.21 -6.28
N THR A 48 -57.50 -40.50 -5.99
CA THR A 48 -56.20 -41.01 -5.52
C THR A 48 -55.10 -40.79 -6.55
N CYS A 49 -55.35 -41.03 -7.84
CA CYS A 49 -54.38 -40.76 -8.91
C CYS A 49 -54.03 -39.27 -8.99
N PHE A 50 -55.02 -38.38 -8.90
CA PHE A 50 -54.78 -36.94 -8.87
C PHE A 50 -53.96 -36.52 -7.63
N ALA A 51 -54.32 -37.02 -6.46
CA ALA A 51 -53.59 -36.75 -5.21
C ALA A 51 -52.13 -37.25 -5.27
N MET A 52 -51.89 -38.41 -5.90
CA MET A 52 -50.53 -38.94 -6.12
C MET A 52 -49.71 -38.10 -7.12
N LEU A 53 -50.33 -37.56 -8.16
CA LEU A 53 -49.66 -36.65 -9.08
C LEU A 53 -49.25 -35.34 -8.39
N VAL A 54 -50.18 -34.77 -7.61
CA VAL A 54 -49.91 -33.56 -6.82
C VAL A 54 -48.81 -33.84 -5.79
N SER A 55 -48.86 -34.97 -5.07
CA SER A 55 -47.83 -35.31 -4.09
C SER A 55 -46.45 -35.50 -4.72
N LEU A 56 -46.37 -36.13 -5.89
CA LEU A 56 -45.11 -36.29 -6.62
C LEU A 56 -44.50 -34.93 -6.99
N THR A 57 -45.31 -34.00 -7.49
CA THR A 57 -44.81 -32.65 -7.84
C THR A 57 -44.34 -31.86 -6.60
N LEU A 58 -45.09 -31.92 -5.50
CA LEU A 58 -44.71 -31.27 -4.24
C LEU A 58 -43.43 -31.86 -3.66
N TYR A 59 -43.30 -33.19 -3.68
CA TYR A 59 -42.11 -33.87 -3.20
C TYR A 59 -40.86 -33.51 -4.03
N SER A 60 -40.96 -33.53 -5.36
CA SER A 60 -39.88 -33.10 -6.24
C SER A 60 -39.48 -31.63 -6.03
N TYR A 61 -40.45 -30.74 -5.80
CA TYR A 61 -40.18 -29.34 -5.51
C TYR A 61 -39.43 -29.16 -4.18
N VAL A 62 -39.90 -29.80 -3.10
CA VAL A 62 -39.25 -29.73 -1.79
C VAL A 62 -37.83 -30.32 -1.85
N LEU A 63 -37.66 -31.46 -2.52
CA LEU A 63 -36.34 -32.08 -2.69
C LEU A 63 -35.40 -31.19 -3.52
N GLY A 64 -35.90 -30.53 -4.57
CA GLY A 64 -35.15 -29.58 -5.37
C GLY A 64 -34.68 -28.37 -4.54
N GLU A 65 -35.58 -27.79 -3.74
CA GLU A 65 -35.22 -26.63 -2.91
C GLU A 65 -34.26 -27.00 -1.77
N LEU A 66 -34.44 -28.18 -1.15
CA LEU A 66 -33.47 -28.72 -0.19
C LEU A 66 -32.09 -28.92 -0.82
N SER A 67 -32.03 -29.48 -2.03
CA SER A 67 -30.77 -29.62 -2.77
C SER A 67 -30.14 -28.25 -3.04
N ASN A 68 -30.91 -27.25 -3.44
CA ASN A 68 -30.42 -25.90 -3.68
C ASN A 68 -29.86 -25.24 -2.41
N VAL A 69 -30.53 -25.40 -1.26
CA VAL A 69 -30.06 -24.85 0.02
C VAL A 69 -28.76 -25.53 0.45
N VAL A 70 -28.67 -26.86 0.32
CA VAL A 70 -27.44 -27.61 0.62
C VAL A 70 -26.30 -27.18 -0.29
N MET A 71 -26.56 -27.04 -1.59
CA MET A 71 -25.55 -26.59 -2.56
C MET A 71 -25.10 -25.15 -2.30
N LYS A 72 -26.02 -24.22 -2.01
CA LYS A 72 -25.68 -22.82 -1.67
C LYS A 72 -24.90 -22.72 -0.35
N GLY A 73 -25.24 -23.54 0.64
CA GLY A 73 -24.52 -23.58 1.91
C GLY A 73 -23.08 -24.08 1.77
N ASP A 74 -22.81 -24.91 0.75
CA ASP A 74 -21.49 -25.52 0.53
C ASP A 74 -20.69 -24.81 -0.59
N GLU A 75 -21.29 -23.95 -1.42
CA GLU A 75 -20.65 -23.38 -2.63
C GLU A 75 -19.31 -22.68 -2.34
N ALA A 76 -19.28 -21.77 -1.36
CA ALA A 76 -18.05 -21.06 -0.96
C ALA A 76 -17.01 -22.00 -0.32
N LEU A 77 -17.46 -22.97 0.48
CA LEU A 77 -16.60 -23.96 1.14
C LEU A 77 -16.01 -24.97 0.15
N VAL A 78 -16.78 -25.38 -0.86
CA VAL A 78 -16.37 -26.32 -1.92
C VAL A 78 -15.29 -25.69 -2.80
N HIS A 79 -15.46 -24.43 -3.22
CA HIS A 79 -14.43 -23.74 -3.98
C HIS A 79 -13.12 -23.65 -3.18
N GLN A 80 -13.19 -23.33 -1.89
CA GLN A 80 -12.01 -23.25 -1.02
C GLN A 80 -11.35 -24.62 -0.79
N ARG A 81 -12.13 -25.68 -0.52
CA ARG A 81 -11.60 -27.05 -0.38
C ARG A 81 -10.92 -27.53 -1.66
N SER A 82 -11.44 -27.16 -2.82
CA SER A 82 -10.81 -27.48 -4.10
C SER A 82 -9.42 -26.86 -4.22
N GLN A 83 -9.25 -25.59 -3.83
CA GLN A 83 -7.94 -24.90 -3.87
C GLN A 83 -6.94 -25.53 -2.89
N LEU A 84 -7.37 -25.84 -1.65
CA LEU A 84 -6.51 -26.56 -0.70
C LEU A 84 -6.09 -27.93 -1.23
N SER A 85 -7.00 -28.66 -1.90
CA SER A 85 -6.66 -29.97 -2.49
C SER A 85 -5.63 -29.85 -3.62
N LEU A 86 -5.69 -28.78 -4.42
CA LEU A 86 -4.70 -28.48 -5.46
C LEU A 86 -3.33 -28.20 -4.84
N VAL A 87 -3.27 -27.35 -3.81
CA VAL A 87 -2.01 -27.06 -3.10
C VAL A 87 -1.44 -28.32 -2.47
N GLN A 88 -2.27 -29.15 -1.82
CA GLN A 88 -1.83 -30.43 -1.26
C GLN A 88 -1.31 -31.39 -2.34
N SER A 89 -1.95 -31.43 -3.52
CA SER A 89 -1.47 -32.24 -4.65
C SER A 89 -0.14 -31.72 -5.21
N PHE A 90 0.04 -30.40 -5.29
CA PHE A 90 1.28 -29.74 -5.71
C PHE A 90 2.43 -30.04 -4.75
N VAL A 91 2.17 -29.96 -3.45
CA VAL A 91 3.14 -30.24 -2.39
C VAL A 91 3.52 -31.73 -2.35
N LYS A 92 2.57 -32.65 -2.56
CA LYS A 92 2.85 -34.09 -2.61
C LYS A 92 3.59 -34.51 -3.87
N GLY A 93 3.35 -33.82 -4.99
CA GLY A 93 4.00 -34.11 -6.27
C GLY A 93 5.47 -33.67 -6.36
N ARG A 94 5.98 -32.95 -5.36
CA ARG A 94 7.37 -32.47 -5.28
C ARG A 94 8.00 -32.89 -3.97
N GLU A 95 9.28 -33.25 -3.98
CA GLU A 95 10.04 -33.56 -2.77
C GLU A 95 10.45 -32.28 -2.02
N LEU A 96 9.45 -31.54 -1.52
CA LEU A 96 9.68 -30.35 -0.72
C LEU A 96 10.07 -30.73 0.72
N PRO A 97 11.04 -30.01 1.33
CA PRO A 97 11.36 -30.13 2.76
C PRO A 97 10.11 -29.97 3.64
N GLN A 98 10.08 -30.67 4.77
CA GLN A 98 8.91 -30.72 5.65
C GLN A 98 8.52 -29.32 6.16
N GLU A 99 9.49 -28.48 6.52
CA GLU A 99 9.26 -27.12 7.02
C GLU A 99 8.56 -26.23 5.98
N LEU A 100 9.03 -26.27 4.72
CA LEU A 100 8.43 -25.51 3.63
C LEU A 100 7.01 -25.99 3.31
N ARG A 101 6.77 -27.30 3.43
CA ARG A 101 5.45 -27.89 3.25
C ARG A 101 4.47 -27.37 4.31
N GLU A 102 4.89 -27.37 5.57
CA GLU A 102 4.09 -26.87 6.68
C GLU A 102 3.86 -25.35 6.57
N GLU A 103 4.85 -24.59 6.10
CA GLU A 103 4.71 -23.15 5.85
C GLU A 103 3.70 -22.85 4.72
N ILE A 104 3.81 -23.53 3.57
CA ILE A 104 2.88 -23.36 2.45
C ILE A 104 1.46 -23.75 2.89
N LEU A 105 1.29 -24.94 3.49
CA LEU A 105 -0.04 -25.39 3.92
C LEU A 105 -0.60 -24.49 5.01
N GLY A 106 0.23 -24.03 5.95
CA GLY A 106 -0.15 -23.09 7.01
C GLY A 106 -0.62 -21.74 6.47
N GLN A 107 0.04 -21.20 5.43
CA GLN A 107 -0.37 -19.96 4.75
C GLN A 107 -1.77 -20.10 4.12
N PHE A 108 -2.01 -21.19 3.38
CA PHE A 108 -3.31 -21.42 2.74
C PHE A 108 -4.39 -21.79 3.75
N GLU A 109 -4.09 -22.61 4.76
CA GLU A 109 -5.03 -22.94 5.83
C GLU A 109 -5.42 -21.72 6.66
N ASN A 110 -4.47 -20.83 6.98
CA ASN A 110 -4.80 -19.60 7.70
C ASN A 110 -5.51 -18.60 6.82
N SER A 111 -5.19 -18.51 5.52
CA SER A 111 -6.02 -17.78 4.57
C SER A 111 -7.48 -18.28 4.59
N VAL A 112 -7.70 -19.57 4.84
CA VAL A 112 -9.03 -20.18 5.02
C VAL A 112 -9.60 -19.97 6.43
N LYS A 113 -8.80 -20.04 7.49
CA LYS A 113 -9.24 -19.85 8.89
C LYS A 113 -9.53 -18.39 9.22
N THR A 114 -8.71 -17.45 8.78
CA THR A 114 -8.99 -15.99 8.89
C THR A 114 -10.25 -15.64 8.08
N ARG A 115 -10.48 -16.33 6.95
CA ARG A 115 -11.71 -16.23 6.16
C ARG A 115 -12.94 -16.88 6.83
N GLY A 116 -12.74 -17.89 7.69
CA GLY A 116 -13.80 -18.62 8.39
C GLY A 116 -14.05 -18.23 9.87
N GLN A 117 -13.14 -17.54 10.55
CA GLN A 117 -13.26 -17.19 11.98
C GLN A 117 -13.85 -15.80 12.24
N GLN A 118 -13.92 -14.92 11.25
CA GLN A 118 -14.85 -13.78 11.28
C GLN A 118 -16.20 -14.22 10.71
N THR A 119 -16.79 -15.23 11.35
CA THR A 119 -18.20 -15.58 11.24
C THR A 119 -19.06 -14.45 11.80
N GLY A 120 -19.23 -13.45 10.95
CA GLY A 120 -20.11 -12.31 11.16
C GLY A 120 -20.47 -11.68 9.82
N LEU A 121 -20.86 -12.49 8.82
CA LEU A 121 -21.59 -12.08 7.60
C LEU A 121 -21.03 -10.92 6.74
N LEU A 122 -19.87 -10.32 7.05
CA LEU A 122 -19.49 -9.01 6.49
C LEU A 122 -18.01 -8.83 6.08
N ASP A 123 -17.13 -9.83 6.17
CA ASP A 123 -15.71 -9.64 5.77
C ASP A 123 -15.33 -10.32 4.45
N GLU A 124 -15.92 -11.46 4.08
CA GLU A 124 -15.68 -12.08 2.75
C GLU A 124 -16.13 -11.16 1.60
N SER A 125 -17.06 -10.24 1.91
CA SER A 125 -17.58 -9.28 0.97
C SER A 125 -16.80 -7.97 0.94
N ALA A 126 -15.94 -7.62 1.90
CA ALA A 126 -15.45 -6.24 1.96
C ALA A 126 -14.56 -5.85 0.75
N ALA A 127 -13.55 -6.66 0.42
CA ALA A 127 -12.67 -6.36 -0.72
C ALA A 127 -13.37 -6.54 -2.08
N GLU A 128 -14.14 -7.63 -2.25
CA GLU A 128 -14.91 -7.88 -3.48
C GLU A 128 -16.07 -6.87 -3.66
N VAL A 129 -16.71 -6.44 -2.58
CA VAL A 129 -17.72 -5.37 -2.61
C VAL A 129 -17.04 -4.08 -2.96
N VAL A 130 -15.92 -3.72 -2.33
CA VAL A 130 -15.17 -2.51 -2.67
C VAL A 130 -14.81 -2.51 -4.15
N GLU A 131 -14.32 -3.61 -4.71
CA GLU A 131 -14.02 -3.70 -6.15
C GLU A 131 -15.27 -3.53 -7.03
N ARG A 132 -16.45 -3.99 -6.57
CA ARG A 132 -17.74 -3.78 -7.24
C ARG A 132 -18.32 -2.38 -7.06
N LEU A 133 -17.85 -1.60 -6.09
CA LEU A 133 -18.33 -0.23 -5.88
C LEU A 133 -17.86 0.68 -7.02
N PRO A 134 -18.65 1.70 -7.39
CA PRO A 134 -18.17 2.79 -8.22
C PRO A 134 -16.89 3.42 -7.66
N HIS A 135 -15.98 3.86 -8.54
CA HIS A 135 -14.67 4.40 -8.17
C HIS A 135 -14.75 5.53 -7.12
N SER A 136 -15.78 6.38 -7.15
CA SER A 136 -15.97 7.42 -6.14
C SER A 136 -16.14 6.87 -4.72
N LEU A 137 -16.90 5.79 -4.57
CA LEU A 137 -17.11 5.14 -3.26
C LEU A 137 -15.88 4.34 -2.83
N GLN A 138 -15.13 3.77 -3.77
CA GLN A 138 -13.83 3.14 -3.47
C GLN A 138 -12.86 4.14 -2.85
N VAL A 139 -12.77 5.34 -3.42
CA VAL A 139 -11.94 6.44 -2.88
C VAL A 139 -12.40 6.82 -1.47
N ASP A 140 -13.70 6.97 -1.24
CA ASP A 140 -14.22 7.35 0.07
C ASP A 140 -13.97 6.26 1.14
N VAL A 141 -14.16 4.99 0.79
CA VAL A 141 -13.87 3.86 1.69
C VAL A 141 -12.37 3.80 1.98
N ALA A 142 -11.52 3.89 0.96
CA ALA A 142 -10.07 3.91 1.11
C ALA A 142 -9.62 5.06 2.02
N ARG A 143 -10.23 6.25 1.86
CA ARG A 143 -9.96 7.41 2.71
C ARG A 143 -10.36 7.14 4.16
N CYS A 144 -11.47 6.47 4.42
CA CYS A 144 -11.87 6.14 5.79
C CYS A 144 -10.96 5.08 6.44
N VAL A 145 -10.49 4.11 5.67
CA VAL A 145 -9.75 2.95 6.19
C VAL A 145 -8.26 3.21 6.34
N SER A 146 -7.57 3.66 5.27
CA SER A 146 -6.11 3.71 5.24
C SER A 146 -5.53 5.10 5.49
N ARG A 147 -6.31 6.18 5.29
CA ARG A 147 -5.78 7.55 5.33
C ARG A 147 -5.16 7.95 6.66
N GLY A 148 -5.81 7.56 7.76
CA GLY A 148 -5.34 7.88 9.11
C GLY A 148 -4.00 7.21 9.45
N LEU A 149 -3.70 6.07 8.83
CA LEU A 149 -2.41 5.39 8.94
C LEU A 149 -1.38 6.03 8.02
N VAL A 150 -1.73 6.17 6.74
CA VAL A 150 -0.87 6.69 5.67
C VAL A 150 -0.37 8.11 5.99
N ALA A 151 -1.20 8.95 6.62
CA ALA A 151 -0.81 10.29 7.05
C ALA A 151 0.29 10.30 8.14
N LYS A 152 0.37 9.24 8.96
CA LYS A 152 1.31 9.14 10.08
C LYS A 152 2.63 8.45 9.69
N VAL A 153 2.68 7.90 8.49
CA VAL A 153 3.87 7.22 7.96
C VAL A 153 4.98 8.25 7.74
N GLN A 154 6.14 8.01 8.34
CA GLN A 154 7.28 8.94 8.32
C GLN A 154 7.73 9.34 6.91
N ILE A 155 7.72 8.41 5.95
CA ILE A 155 8.13 8.69 4.56
C ILE A 155 7.08 9.50 3.77
N MET A 156 5.86 9.63 4.30
CA MET A 156 4.71 10.28 3.64
C MET A 156 4.23 11.55 4.36
N GLU A 157 4.88 11.95 5.46
CA GLU A 157 4.48 13.07 6.32
C GLU A 157 4.32 14.40 5.58
N TYR A 158 5.17 14.65 4.58
CA TYR A 158 5.21 15.90 3.81
C TYR A 158 4.48 15.83 2.46
N CYS A 159 3.81 14.72 2.16
CA CYS A 159 3.11 14.56 0.89
C CYS A 159 1.76 15.29 0.88
N LYS A 160 1.33 15.75 -0.30
CA LYS A 160 0.02 16.40 -0.45
C LYS A 160 -1.13 15.46 -0.17
N ASN A 161 -2.21 16.00 0.40
CA ASN A 161 -3.42 15.22 0.71
C ASN A 161 -4.05 14.55 -0.51
N SER A 162 -4.03 15.20 -1.68
CA SER A 162 -4.55 14.61 -2.93
C SER A 162 -3.76 13.38 -3.38
N PHE A 163 -2.44 13.38 -3.15
CA PHE A 163 -1.58 12.23 -3.43
C PHE A 163 -1.85 11.09 -2.45
N LEU A 164 -1.97 11.40 -1.15
CA LEU A 164 -2.26 10.40 -0.12
C LEU A 164 -3.65 9.77 -0.31
N ASP A 165 -4.65 10.53 -0.75
CA ASP A 165 -5.98 10.01 -1.07
C ASP A 165 -5.93 9.05 -2.27
N ALA A 166 -5.17 9.38 -3.32
CA ALA A 166 -4.98 8.49 -4.47
C ALA A 166 -4.18 7.23 -4.10
N LEU A 167 -3.13 7.38 -3.29
CA LEU A 167 -2.33 6.27 -2.77
C LEU A 167 -3.17 5.32 -1.92
N SER A 168 -4.04 5.86 -1.07
CA SER A 168 -4.93 5.10 -0.19
C SER A 168 -5.80 4.07 -0.94
N VAL A 169 -6.18 4.36 -2.18
CA VAL A 169 -6.99 3.47 -3.03
C VAL A 169 -6.16 2.31 -3.59
N LEU A 170 -4.87 2.52 -3.82
CA LEU A 170 -3.97 1.50 -4.37
C LEU A 170 -3.48 0.51 -3.31
N LEU A 171 -3.64 0.83 -2.03
CA LEU A 171 -3.23 -0.04 -0.93
C LEU A 171 -4.15 -1.25 -0.82
N LYS A 172 -3.56 -2.45 -0.87
CA LYS A 172 -4.27 -3.72 -0.68
C LYS A 172 -3.91 -4.33 0.66
N GLU A 173 -4.89 -4.89 1.36
CA GLU A 173 -4.64 -5.56 2.63
C GLU A 173 -3.99 -6.94 2.41
N LYS A 174 -2.96 -7.26 3.19
CA LYS A 174 -2.30 -8.56 3.27
C LYS A 174 -2.20 -8.98 4.73
N THR A 175 -2.72 -10.16 5.05
CA THR A 175 -2.64 -10.75 6.39
C THR A 175 -1.50 -11.75 6.48
N MET A 176 -0.78 -11.73 7.58
CA MET A 176 0.29 -12.67 7.90
C MET A 176 -0.13 -13.62 9.01
N THR A 177 0.33 -14.86 8.89
CA THR A 177 0.15 -15.89 9.90
C THR A 177 1.10 -15.70 11.07
N ARG A 178 0.77 -16.31 12.21
CA ARG A 178 1.72 -16.43 13.32
C ARG A 178 3.03 -17.04 12.84
N ASP A 179 4.15 -16.45 13.28
CA ASP A 179 5.53 -16.84 12.96
C ASP A 179 5.86 -16.88 11.45
N GLY A 180 4.98 -16.34 10.59
CA GLY A 180 5.20 -16.28 9.15
C GLY A 180 6.21 -15.20 8.77
N TYR A 181 7.04 -15.50 7.77
CA TYR A 181 7.98 -14.55 7.17
C TYR A 181 7.30 -13.68 6.11
N LEU A 182 7.64 -12.39 6.11
CA LEU A 182 7.24 -11.44 5.06
C LEU A 182 8.22 -11.53 3.89
N PHE A 183 9.51 -11.56 4.23
CA PHE A 183 10.64 -11.85 3.35
C PHE A 183 11.80 -12.35 4.20
N ARG A 184 12.73 -13.05 3.55
CA ARG A 184 13.99 -13.49 4.14
C ARG A 184 15.12 -12.54 3.74
N ALA A 185 16.20 -12.55 4.52
CA ALA A 185 17.42 -11.85 4.19
C ALA A 185 17.92 -12.28 2.80
N ASN A 186 18.52 -11.34 2.08
CA ASN A 186 19.03 -11.49 0.71
C ASN A 186 17.94 -11.64 -0.38
N GLU A 187 16.65 -11.47 -0.06
CA GLU A 187 15.57 -11.39 -1.05
C GLU A 187 15.38 -9.95 -1.56
N ILE A 188 14.87 -9.81 -2.78
CA ILE A 188 14.43 -8.52 -3.36
C ILE A 188 12.91 -8.44 -3.19
N CYS A 189 12.43 -7.31 -2.67
CA CYS A 189 11.02 -7.03 -2.42
C CYS A 189 10.53 -5.92 -3.37
N ASP A 190 9.67 -6.30 -4.31
CA ASP A 190 9.05 -5.36 -5.26
C ASP A 190 7.87 -4.56 -4.66
N ASN A 191 7.54 -4.78 -3.39
CA ASN A 191 6.38 -4.16 -2.75
C ASN A 191 6.79 -3.40 -1.49
N LEU A 192 6.11 -2.27 -1.27
CA LEU A 192 6.21 -1.51 -0.03
C LEU A 192 5.12 -2.00 0.93
N TYR A 193 5.49 -2.24 2.18
CA TYR A 193 4.59 -2.74 3.21
C TYR A 193 4.41 -1.72 4.32
N ILE A 194 3.18 -1.48 4.74
CA ILE A 194 2.85 -0.60 5.85
C ILE A 194 2.12 -1.41 6.92
N VAL A 195 2.65 -1.41 8.14
CA VAL A 195 2.05 -2.16 9.25
C VAL A 195 0.78 -1.47 9.71
N TRP A 196 -0.36 -2.17 9.68
CA TRP A 196 -1.65 -1.62 10.14
C TRP A 196 -2.11 -2.21 11.47
N LYS A 197 -1.97 -3.52 11.65
CA LYS A 197 -2.30 -4.23 12.90
C LYS A 197 -1.23 -5.26 13.23
N GLY A 198 -0.96 -5.44 14.52
CA GLY A 198 0.11 -6.34 14.99
C GLY A 198 1.48 -5.68 14.89
N ALA A 199 2.53 -6.50 14.97
CA ALA A 199 3.92 -6.05 14.90
C ALA A 199 4.77 -7.07 14.16
N LEU A 200 5.82 -6.59 13.48
CA LEU A 200 6.81 -7.43 12.83
C LEU A 200 8.16 -7.28 13.52
N GLU A 201 8.94 -8.35 13.52
CA GLU A 201 10.31 -8.38 14.04
C GLU A 201 11.27 -8.66 12.90
N PHE A 202 12.33 -7.85 12.83
CA PHE A 202 13.45 -8.03 11.94
C PHE A 202 14.50 -8.88 12.65
N VAL A 203 14.91 -9.95 12.00
CA VAL A 203 15.84 -10.94 12.54
C VAL A 203 17.02 -11.15 11.62
N VAL A 204 18.19 -11.28 12.26
CA VAL A 204 19.44 -11.70 11.62
C VAL A 204 19.84 -13.04 12.22
N GLU A 205 20.34 -13.93 11.39
CA GLU A 205 20.89 -15.21 11.81
C GLU A 205 22.42 -15.06 11.87
N GLU A 206 22.98 -15.11 13.08
CA GLU A 206 24.43 -15.10 13.32
C GLU A 206 24.79 -16.35 14.14
N ASP A 207 25.80 -17.10 13.70
CA ASP A 207 26.27 -18.33 14.35
C ASP A 207 25.18 -19.41 14.60
N GLY A 208 24.10 -19.40 13.79
CA GLY A 208 22.97 -20.32 13.90
C GLY A 208 21.90 -19.89 14.91
N ASP A 209 22.12 -18.80 15.63
CA ASP A 209 21.13 -18.19 16.53
C ASP A 209 20.45 -16.99 15.86
N MET A 210 19.14 -16.84 16.08
CA MET A 210 18.37 -15.72 15.56
C MET A 210 18.30 -14.58 16.56
N TYR A 211 18.82 -13.41 16.16
CA TYR A 211 18.78 -12.18 16.93
C TYR A 211 17.76 -11.22 16.37
N VAL A 212 16.95 -10.60 17.24
CA VAL A 212 15.99 -9.57 16.84
C VAL A 212 16.68 -8.21 16.83
N THR A 213 16.87 -7.61 15.66
CA THR A 213 17.47 -6.27 15.54
C THR A 213 16.47 -5.17 15.86
N LYS A 214 15.24 -5.30 15.35
CA LYS A 214 14.22 -4.25 15.44
C LYS A 214 12.82 -4.85 15.43
N THR A 215 11.90 -4.20 16.14
CA THR A 215 10.46 -4.45 16.04
C THR A 215 9.78 -3.26 15.35
N MET A 216 8.86 -3.54 14.44
CA MET A 216 8.06 -2.57 13.72
C MET A 216 6.63 -2.59 14.22
N GLU A 217 6.17 -1.45 14.72
CA GLU A 217 4.82 -1.21 15.21
C GLU A 217 3.90 -0.66 14.10
N PRO A 218 2.57 -0.61 14.32
CA PRO A 218 1.64 -0.02 13.37
C PRO A 218 2.00 1.41 12.97
N GLY A 219 1.95 1.70 11.66
CA GLY A 219 2.42 2.94 11.04
C GLY A 219 3.86 2.85 10.53
N GLY A 220 4.58 1.80 10.88
CA GLY A 220 5.90 1.49 10.35
C GLY A 220 5.85 1.07 8.88
N VAL A 221 6.86 1.51 8.12
CA VAL A 221 7.06 1.10 6.73
C VAL A 221 8.19 0.10 6.65
N ILE A 222 8.02 -0.86 5.77
CA ILE A 222 8.93 -1.97 5.56
C ILE A 222 9.16 -2.15 4.07
N GLY A 223 10.41 -2.38 3.68
CA GLY A 223 10.80 -2.71 2.32
C GLY A 223 11.07 -1.48 1.45
N GLU A 224 11.07 -0.28 2.01
CA GLU A 224 11.33 0.99 1.32
C GLU A 224 12.66 0.97 0.56
N LEU A 225 13.70 0.37 1.13
CA LEU A 225 15.01 0.29 0.48
C LEU A 225 14.98 -0.60 -0.77
N SER A 226 14.28 -1.73 -0.70
CA SER A 226 14.17 -2.65 -1.84
C SER A 226 13.20 -2.10 -2.89
N PHE A 227 12.12 -1.48 -2.45
CA PHE A 227 11.10 -0.89 -3.31
C PHE A 227 11.61 0.28 -4.14
N PHE A 228 12.33 1.23 -3.53
CA PHE A 228 12.83 2.42 -4.23
C PHE A 228 14.18 2.19 -4.92
N PHE A 229 15.00 1.26 -4.43
CA PHE A 229 16.40 1.13 -4.84
C PHE A 229 16.78 -0.26 -5.35
N GLY A 230 15.83 -1.20 -5.44
CA GLY A 230 16.09 -2.56 -5.93
C GLY A 230 17.06 -3.37 -5.06
N MET A 231 17.30 -2.91 -3.83
CA MET A 231 18.28 -3.54 -2.94
C MET A 231 17.75 -4.84 -2.35
N LYS A 232 18.66 -5.75 -2.06
CA LYS A 232 18.35 -6.93 -1.27
C LYS A 232 18.14 -6.55 0.19
N GLN A 233 17.20 -7.22 0.84
CA GLN A 233 16.97 -7.06 2.27
C GLN A 233 18.18 -7.60 3.04
N THR A 234 18.67 -6.87 4.03
CA THR A 234 19.79 -7.35 4.86
C THR A 234 19.33 -8.26 6.01
N GLU A 235 18.06 -8.14 6.39
CA GLU A 235 17.45 -8.82 7.54
C GLU A 235 16.20 -9.56 7.05
N SER A 236 15.78 -10.60 7.78
CA SER A 236 14.51 -11.26 7.53
C SER A 236 13.42 -10.59 8.36
N ALA A 237 12.25 -10.32 7.78
CA ALA A 237 11.12 -9.77 8.52
C ALA A 237 10.07 -10.87 8.75
N ARG A 238 9.65 -11.05 10.00
CA ARG A 238 8.58 -12.01 10.37
C ARG A 238 7.57 -11.41 11.32
N SER A 239 6.40 -12.05 11.44
CA SER A 239 5.44 -11.70 12.48
C SER A 239 6.07 -11.89 13.86
N LYS A 240 5.79 -10.96 14.78
CA LYS A 240 6.30 -11.02 16.15
C LYS A 240 5.96 -12.36 16.82
N LEU A 241 6.95 -12.97 17.45
CA LEU A 241 6.75 -14.21 18.22
C LEU A 241 5.69 -14.03 19.29
N ASN A 242 4.81 -15.02 19.44
CA ASN A 242 3.67 -15.02 20.38
C ASN A 242 2.59 -13.96 20.08
N SER A 243 2.55 -13.39 18.88
CA SER A 243 1.44 -12.56 18.39
C SER A 243 0.46 -13.39 17.54
N PRO A 244 -0.82 -12.97 17.40
CA PRO A 244 -1.79 -13.66 16.55
C PRO A 244 -1.51 -13.53 15.04
N GLY A 245 -0.46 -12.80 14.64
CA GLY A 245 -0.16 -12.42 13.25
C GLY A 245 -0.15 -10.90 13.06
N ALA A 246 0.02 -10.46 11.81
CA ALA A 246 0.04 -9.04 11.46
C ALA A 246 -0.78 -8.76 10.19
N SER A 247 -1.47 -7.62 10.15
CA SER A 247 -2.10 -7.11 8.92
C SER A 247 -1.30 -5.94 8.38
N LEU A 248 -1.01 -6.01 7.09
CA LEU A 248 -0.20 -5.06 6.35
C LEU A 248 -1.01 -4.46 5.20
N PHE A 249 -0.75 -3.21 4.86
CA PHE A 249 -1.08 -2.70 3.54
C PHE A 249 0.10 -2.90 2.59
N VAL A 250 -0.18 -3.35 1.39
CA VAL A 250 0.78 -3.59 0.31
C VAL A 250 0.55 -2.57 -0.78
N LEU A 251 1.64 -1.93 -1.20
CA LEU A 251 1.69 -1.10 -2.40
C LEU A 251 2.62 -1.76 -3.41
N HIS A 252 2.09 -2.06 -4.59
CA HIS A 252 2.88 -2.64 -5.68
C HIS A 252 3.68 -1.55 -6.41
N HIS A 253 4.91 -1.89 -6.82
CA HIS A 253 5.77 -0.96 -7.53
C HIS A 253 5.16 -0.44 -8.85
N LYS A 254 4.41 -1.30 -9.56
CA LYS A 254 3.71 -0.91 -10.80
C LYS A 254 2.69 0.20 -10.55
N ASP A 255 1.82 0.02 -9.56
CA ASP A 255 0.74 0.96 -9.22
C ASP A 255 1.33 2.29 -8.74
N PHE A 256 2.41 2.25 -7.95
CA PHE A 256 3.12 3.44 -7.52
C PHE A 256 3.76 4.21 -8.69
N LYS A 257 4.40 3.50 -9.64
CA LYS A 257 5.03 4.13 -10.82
C LYS A 257 3.99 4.84 -11.68
N GLU A 258 2.77 4.29 -11.79
CA GLU A 258 1.66 4.97 -12.47
C GLU A 258 1.19 6.21 -11.72
N LEU A 259 1.09 6.14 -10.39
CA LEU A 259 0.70 7.28 -9.56
C LEU A 259 1.71 8.43 -9.64
N VAL A 260 3.01 8.12 -9.57
CA VAL A 260 4.08 9.12 -9.62
C VAL A 260 4.13 9.87 -10.95
N ARG A 261 3.75 9.25 -12.07
CA ARG A 261 3.64 9.96 -13.36
C ARG A 261 2.66 11.14 -13.29
N LEU A 262 1.66 11.08 -12.42
CA LEU A 262 0.70 12.16 -12.18
C LEU A 262 1.20 13.16 -11.12
N TYR A 263 2.05 12.71 -10.19
CA TYR A 263 2.55 13.48 -9.04
C TYR A 263 4.08 13.41 -8.90
N PRO A 264 4.87 13.87 -9.89
CA PRO A 264 6.33 13.68 -9.90
C PRO A 264 7.06 14.41 -8.76
N ALA A 265 6.48 15.51 -8.26
CA ALA A 265 7.06 16.25 -7.13
C ALA A 265 7.00 15.46 -5.81
N GLU A 266 5.99 14.61 -5.63
CA GLU A 266 5.78 13.86 -4.38
C GLU A 266 6.77 12.71 -4.26
N GLU A 267 7.16 12.10 -5.38
CA GLU A 267 8.23 11.10 -5.39
C GLU A 267 9.54 11.66 -4.84
N GLN A 268 9.94 12.87 -5.27
CA GLN A 268 11.18 13.49 -4.79
C GLN A 268 11.16 13.71 -3.28
N VAL A 269 9.99 14.05 -2.72
CA VAL A 269 9.79 14.22 -1.28
C VAL A 269 9.96 12.88 -0.56
N ILE A 270 9.32 11.82 -1.05
CA ILE A 270 9.39 10.48 -0.46
C ILE A 270 10.81 9.94 -0.52
N VAL A 271 11.46 10.00 -1.68
CA VAL A 271 12.84 9.51 -1.87
C VAL A 271 13.80 10.26 -0.95
N ARG A 272 13.68 11.59 -0.85
CA ARG A 272 14.48 12.39 0.08
C ARG A 272 14.31 11.94 1.53
N GLN A 273 13.08 11.65 1.94
CA GLN A 273 12.77 11.22 3.29
C GLN A 273 13.33 9.82 3.59
N VAL A 274 13.23 8.88 2.63
CA VAL A 274 13.85 7.55 2.72
C VAL A 274 15.37 7.67 2.85
N LEU A 275 16.02 8.51 2.04
CA LEU A 275 17.46 8.75 2.13
C LEU A 275 17.85 9.41 3.46
N ALA A 276 17.02 10.32 3.98
CA ALA A 276 17.26 10.98 5.26
C ALA A 276 17.16 10.00 6.45
N LEU A 277 16.25 9.03 6.38
CA LEU A 277 16.07 7.97 7.38
C LEU A 277 17.22 6.96 7.38
N HIS A 278 17.80 6.68 6.21
CA HIS A 278 18.81 5.64 6.03
C HIS A 278 20.22 6.17 5.76
N LYS A 279 20.53 7.41 6.14
CA LYS A 279 21.81 8.09 5.85
C LYS A 279 23.04 7.19 6.01
N ASP A 280 23.12 6.45 7.11
CA ASP A 280 24.26 5.59 7.44
C ASP A 280 24.35 4.35 6.50
N ARG A 281 23.21 3.74 6.16
CA ARG A 281 23.14 2.61 5.21
C ARG A 281 23.30 3.07 3.77
N THR A 282 22.84 4.27 3.43
CA THR A 282 23.07 4.91 2.13
C THR A 282 24.51 5.33 1.90
N ALA A 283 25.25 5.69 2.94
CA ALA A 283 26.68 5.98 2.82
C ALA A 283 27.49 4.72 2.47
N MET A 284 27.11 3.56 3.02
CA MET A 284 27.70 2.26 2.64
C MET A 284 27.37 1.84 1.20
N MET A 285 26.39 2.48 0.52
CA MET A 285 26.03 2.21 -0.89
C MET A 285 27.09 2.70 -1.89
N GLN A 286 28.01 3.60 -1.49
CA GLN A 286 29.03 4.09 -2.42
C GLN A 286 30.16 3.06 -2.67
N GLU A 287 30.25 1.98 -1.88
CA GLU A 287 31.39 1.05 -1.95
C GLU A 287 31.06 -0.37 -2.43
N HIS A 288 29.81 -0.86 -2.39
CA HIS A 288 29.52 -2.29 -2.70
C HIS A 288 28.31 -2.54 -3.63
N GLU A 289 28.65 -3.18 -4.76
CA GLU A 289 27.83 -4.04 -5.65
C GLU A 289 26.46 -3.53 -6.14
N PHE A 290 26.50 -2.81 -7.26
CA PHE A 290 25.37 -2.70 -8.18
C PHE A 290 25.10 -4.07 -8.85
N LEU A 291 23.86 -4.57 -8.75
CA LEU A 291 23.37 -5.62 -9.64
C LEU A 291 23.05 -5.01 -11.01
N ASP A 292 23.76 -5.50 -12.03
CA ASP A 292 23.83 -5.04 -13.43
C ASP A 292 22.54 -5.22 -14.27
N SER A 293 21.37 -5.27 -13.65
CA SER A 293 20.13 -5.52 -14.38
C SER A 293 18.90 -4.96 -13.69
N GLY A 294 18.42 -3.80 -14.15
CA GLY A 294 17.12 -3.28 -13.75
C GLY A 294 17.18 -1.80 -13.42
N ASP A 295 17.16 -0.98 -14.47
CA ASP A 295 16.89 0.45 -14.48
C ASP A 295 17.67 1.32 -13.48
N ASN A 296 18.51 2.18 -14.06
CA ASN A 296 19.31 3.23 -13.42
C ASN A 296 18.46 4.36 -12.79
N TYR A 297 17.31 4.02 -12.22
CA TYR A 297 16.29 4.90 -11.68
C TYR A 297 16.83 5.72 -10.51
N LEU A 298 17.62 5.10 -9.62
CA LEU A 298 18.28 5.80 -8.52
C LEU A 298 19.20 6.90 -9.05
N MET A 299 20.07 6.58 -10.02
CA MET A 299 21.03 7.53 -10.55
C MET A 299 20.33 8.62 -11.38
N GLU A 300 19.25 8.29 -12.08
CA GLU A 300 18.41 9.26 -12.80
C GLU A 300 17.65 10.18 -11.85
N VAL A 301 17.01 9.64 -10.81
CA VAL A 301 16.28 10.40 -9.79
C VAL A 301 17.25 11.26 -8.98
N GLN A 302 18.37 10.71 -8.50
CA GLN A 302 19.42 11.48 -7.82
C GLN A 302 19.98 12.58 -8.72
N ARG A 303 20.35 12.28 -9.97
CA ARG A 303 20.81 13.32 -10.93
C ARG A 303 19.73 14.37 -11.18
N SER A 304 18.47 13.98 -11.28
CA SER A 304 17.35 14.92 -11.49
C SER A 304 17.13 15.81 -10.27
N MET A 305 17.26 15.26 -9.06
CA MET A 305 17.14 15.98 -7.80
C MET A 305 18.33 16.92 -7.60
N GLU A 306 19.56 16.45 -7.79
CA GLU A 306 20.77 17.26 -7.74
C GLU A 306 20.75 18.36 -8.81
N ALA A 307 20.30 18.06 -10.02
CA ALA A 307 20.15 19.06 -11.07
C ALA A 307 19.07 20.09 -10.73
N ALA A 308 17.94 19.68 -10.13
CA ALA A 308 16.88 20.58 -9.69
C ALA A 308 17.34 21.46 -8.52
N GLU A 309 18.06 20.90 -7.55
CA GLU A 309 18.65 21.64 -6.43
C GLU A 309 19.72 22.62 -6.92
N LYS A 310 20.60 22.19 -7.83
CA LYS A 310 21.60 23.06 -8.46
C LYS A 310 20.92 24.20 -9.23
N LYS A 311 19.83 23.92 -9.95
CA LYS A 311 19.06 24.93 -10.68
C LYS A 311 18.39 25.93 -9.72
N LYS A 312 17.78 25.48 -8.62
CA LYS A 312 17.20 26.35 -7.59
C LYS A 312 18.28 27.20 -6.91
N ARG A 313 19.39 26.59 -6.51
CA ARG A 313 20.53 27.27 -5.90
C ARG A 313 21.08 28.34 -6.83
N GLN A 314 21.22 28.03 -8.11
CA GLN A 314 21.65 28.97 -9.12
C GLN A 314 20.66 30.12 -9.32
N GLN A 315 19.35 29.87 -9.23
CA GLN A 315 18.33 30.93 -9.24
C GLN A 315 18.49 31.86 -8.04
N HIS A 316 18.72 31.33 -6.84
CA HIS A 316 18.94 32.16 -5.64
C HIS A 316 20.22 33.00 -5.76
N VAL A 317 21.28 32.46 -6.38
CA VAL A 317 22.51 33.23 -6.68
C VAL A 317 22.22 34.36 -7.67
N VAL A 318 21.41 34.13 -8.70
CA VAL A 318 20.97 35.19 -9.62
C VAL A 318 20.17 36.27 -8.87
N ASP A 319 19.28 35.88 -7.97
CA ASP A 319 18.49 36.82 -7.15
C ASP A 319 19.38 37.64 -6.19
N MET A 320 20.45 37.04 -5.65
CA MET A 320 21.47 37.73 -4.86
C MET A 320 22.24 38.75 -5.69
N VAL A 321 22.75 38.32 -6.85
CA VAL A 321 23.58 39.14 -7.73
C VAL A 321 22.77 40.30 -8.33
N THR A 322 21.50 40.07 -8.68
CA THR A 322 20.58 41.14 -9.11
C THR A 322 20.25 42.13 -8.01
N ALA A 323 20.03 41.68 -6.76
CA ALA A 323 19.84 42.61 -5.63
C ALA A 323 21.08 43.50 -5.39
N ALA A 324 22.28 42.96 -5.62
CA ALA A 324 23.52 43.75 -5.56
C ALA A 324 23.62 44.75 -6.72
N ALA A 325 23.15 44.37 -7.91
CA ALA A 325 23.08 45.24 -9.08
C ALA A 325 22.09 46.40 -8.89
N ASP A 326 20.99 46.19 -8.16
CA ASP A 326 19.99 47.22 -7.86
C ASP A 326 20.42 48.15 -6.70
N GLY A 327 21.47 47.79 -5.97
CA GLY A 327 21.93 48.52 -4.78
C GLY A 327 21.08 48.29 -3.53
N ASP A 328 20.17 47.30 -3.55
CA ASP A 328 19.25 46.97 -2.45
C ASP A 328 19.94 46.10 -1.40
N LEU A 329 20.68 46.77 -0.51
CA LEU A 329 21.41 46.13 0.59
C LEU A 329 20.49 45.32 1.54
N PRO A 330 19.29 45.80 1.95
CA PRO A 330 18.34 45.01 2.72
C PRO A 330 17.93 43.69 2.04
N LYS A 331 17.54 43.74 0.77
CA LYS A 331 17.14 42.54 0.01
C LYS A 331 18.30 41.57 -0.17
N LEU A 332 19.50 42.08 -0.50
CA LEU A 332 20.72 41.29 -0.58
C LEU A 332 21.01 40.52 0.72
N LYS A 333 20.95 41.22 1.87
CA LYS A 333 21.12 40.61 3.20
C LYS A 333 20.06 39.53 3.49
N GLY A 334 18.81 39.79 3.09
CA GLY A 334 17.71 38.84 3.24
C GLY A 334 17.96 37.55 2.47
N VAL A 335 18.21 37.67 1.17
CA VAL A 335 18.43 36.52 0.27
C VAL A 335 19.62 35.67 0.72
N MET A 336 20.75 36.30 1.07
CA MET A 336 21.94 35.58 1.54
C MET A 336 21.69 34.83 2.85
N ARG A 337 20.97 35.44 3.81
CA ARG A 337 20.67 34.80 5.09
C ARG A 337 19.66 33.68 4.96
N GLU A 338 18.62 33.89 4.18
CA GLU A 338 17.53 32.92 4.00
C GLU A 338 18.00 31.66 3.27
N HIS A 339 18.88 31.81 2.27
CA HIS A 339 19.33 30.70 1.43
C HIS A 339 20.75 30.20 1.76
N GLY A 340 21.42 30.78 2.76
CA GLY A 340 22.77 30.37 3.18
C GLY A 340 23.84 30.54 2.11
N LEU A 341 23.71 31.56 1.26
CA LEU A 341 24.65 31.81 0.15
C LEU A 341 25.96 32.38 0.67
N THR A 342 27.08 31.95 0.08
CA THR A 342 28.37 32.59 0.33
C THR A 342 28.53 33.87 -0.50
N VAL A 343 29.40 34.75 -0.04
CA VAL A 343 29.57 36.11 -0.58
C VAL A 343 30.15 36.11 -1.99
N ASP A 344 30.96 35.10 -2.28
CA ASP A 344 31.68 34.93 -3.54
C ASP A 344 31.00 33.94 -4.49
N GLU A 345 29.74 33.56 -4.23
CA GLU A 345 28.99 32.78 -5.22
C GLU A 345 28.73 33.59 -6.49
N ALA A 346 28.93 32.92 -7.62
CA ALA A 346 28.89 33.52 -8.94
C ALA A 346 27.70 33.04 -9.76
N ASP A 347 27.18 33.95 -10.60
CA ASP A 347 26.17 33.62 -11.59
C ASP A 347 26.72 32.74 -12.74
N TYR A 348 25.89 32.45 -13.74
CA TYR A 348 26.28 31.66 -14.93
C TYR A 348 27.45 32.25 -15.73
N HIS A 349 27.79 33.53 -15.51
CA HIS A 349 28.88 34.24 -16.18
C HIS A 349 30.13 34.37 -15.31
N GLY A 350 30.15 33.75 -14.13
CA GLY A 350 31.25 33.89 -13.16
C GLY A 350 31.21 35.21 -12.40
N ARG A 351 30.13 35.99 -12.48
CA ARG A 351 30.03 37.30 -11.82
C ARG A 351 29.47 37.14 -10.42
N THR A 352 30.20 37.64 -9.44
CA THR A 352 29.76 37.71 -8.04
C THR A 352 28.92 38.95 -7.77
N ALA A 353 28.28 39.02 -6.60
CA ALA A 353 27.56 40.23 -6.16
C ALA A 353 28.46 41.48 -6.18
N LEU A 354 29.76 41.31 -5.95
CA LEU A 354 30.74 42.40 -5.97
C LEU A 354 30.96 42.97 -7.38
N HIS A 355 30.93 42.14 -8.42
CA HIS A 355 31.05 42.59 -9.82
C HIS A 355 29.92 43.58 -10.14
N LEU A 356 28.66 43.14 -10.01
CA LEU A 356 27.52 43.98 -10.40
C LEU A 356 27.35 45.23 -9.52
N ALA A 357 27.61 45.12 -8.21
CA ALA A 357 27.62 46.30 -7.33
C ALA A 357 28.71 47.30 -7.75
N ALA A 358 29.85 46.82 -8.25
CA ALA A 358 30.95 47.65 -8.70
C ALA A 358 30.71 48.29 -10.06
N ALA A 359 30.12 47.57 -11.01
CA ALA A 359 29.68 48.12 -12.31
C ALA A 359 28.65 49.24 -12.16
N ASN A 360 27.68 49.07 -11.25
CA ASN A 360 26.60 50.03 -11.05
C ASN A 360 26.92 51.15 -10.04
N GLY A 361 28.08 51.10 -9.38
CA GLY A 361 28.56 52.19 -8.52
C GLY A 361 27.96 52.19 -7.11
N HIS A 362 27.44 51.06 -6.63
CA HIS A 362 26.79 50.96 -5.32
C HIS A 362 27.79 50.85 -4.17
N VAL A 363 28.40 51.98 -3.79
CA VAL A 363 29.42 52.07 -2.72
C VAL A 363 28.93 51.48 -1.38
N ASN A 364 27.65 51.65 -1.06
CA ASN A 364 27.02 51.09 0.15
C ASN A 364 27.02 49.55 0.15
N VAL A 365 26.77 48.92 -1.00
CA VAL A 365 26.80 47.46 -1.15
C VAL A 365 28.24 46.96 -1.17
N VAL A 366 29.14 47.61 -1.92
CA VAL A 366 30.56 47.25 -2.02
C VAL A 366 31.25 47.32 -0.66
N SER A 367 31.05 48.42 0.09
CA SER A 367 31.66 48.58 1.41
C SER A 367 31.17 47.55 2.42
N TRP A 368 29.91 47.10 2.31
CA TRP A 368 29.39 46.04 3.15
C TRP A 368 29.94 44.66 2.75
N LEU A 369 29.94 44.32 1.46
CA LEU A 369 30.47 43.05 0.93
C LEU A 369 31.96 42.88 1.29
N VAL A 370 32.79 43.88 1.01
CA VAL A 370 34.24 43.81 1.26
C VAL A 370 34.57 44.01 2.74
N GLY A 371 33.95 44.99 3.39
CA GLY A 371 34.30 45.37 4.77
C GLY A 371 33.71 44.46 5.84
N THR A 372 32.44 44.07 5.70
CA THR A 372 31.74 43.25 6.70
C THR A 372 31.81 41.77 6.38
N MET A 373 31.57 41.42 5.12
CA MET A 373 31.46 40.03 4.68
C MET A 373 32.78 39.45 4.13
N ARG A 374 33.83 40.27 4.01
CA ARG A 374 35.17 39.88 3.51
C ARG A 374 35.14 39.22 2.13
N ALA A 375 34.30 39.73 1.22
CA ALA A 375 34.27 39.31 -0.18
C ALA A 375 35.66 39.39 -0.80
N ASP A 376 36.02 38.41 -1.63
CA ASP A 376 37.28 38.44 -2.37
C ASP A 376 37.19 39.45 -3.52
N VAL A 377 38.02 40.49 -3.44
CA VAL A 377 38.07 41.59 -4.42
C VAL A 377 38.75 41.19 -5.72
N ASN A 378 39.46 40.05 -5.75
CA ASN A 378 40.24 39.59 -6.90
C ASN A 378 39.54 38.48 -7.70
N VAL A 379 38.29 38.14 -7.38
CA VAL A 379 37.51 37.19 -8.18
C VAL A 379 37.39 37.72 -9.60
N VAL A 380 37.55 36.84 -10.59
CA VAL A 380 37.40 37.18 -12.01
C VAL A 380 36.22 36.44 -12.62
N ASP A 381 35.49 37.13 -13.49
CA ASP A 381 34.41 36.52 -14.28
C ASP A 381 34.97 35.62 -15.41
N ILE A 382 34.09 35.01 -16.20
CA ILE A 382 34.49 34.16 -17.34
C ILE A 382 35.33 34.91 -18.39
N ASN A 383 35.19 36.24 -18.46
CA ASN A 383 35.96 37.08 -19.38
C ASN A 383 37.29 37.54 -18.78
N GLY A 384 37.63 37.13 -17.55
CA GLY A 384 38.83 37.56 -16.83
C GLY A 384 38.71 38.97 -16.25
N THR A 385 37.50 39.51 -16.13
CA THR A 385 37.22 40.85 -15.60
C THR A 385 37.08 40.78 -14.10
N SER A 386 37.81 41.62 -13.35
CA SER A 386 37.62 41.74 -11.90
C SER A 386 36.59 42.83 -11.55
N PRO A 387 36.03 42.85 -10.33
CA PRO A 387 35.10 43.91 -9.90
C PRO A 387 35.71 45.32 -10.01
N LEU A 388 37.02 45.44 -9.79
CA LEU A 388 37.73 46.71 -9.99
C LEU A 388 37.75 47.11 -11.47
N MET A 389 37.98 46.16 -12.38
CA MET A 389 37.93 46.43 -13.81
C MET A 389 36.52 46.84 -14.26
N GLU A 390 35.47 46.22 -13.74
CA GLU A 390 34.09 46.64 -14.01
C GLU A 390 33.82 48.08 -13.51
N ALA A 391 34.21 48.40 -12.27
CA ALA A 391 34.08 49.76 -11.74
C ALA A 391 34.81 50.80 -12.62
N VAL A 392 36.01 50.48 -13.11
CA VAL A 392 36.77 51.38 -13.99
C VAL A 392 36.10 51.49 -15.37
N HIS A 393 35.65 50.38 -15.95
CA HIS A 393 34.99 50.33 -17.26
C HIS A 393 33.70 51.17 -17.28
N PHE A 394 32.88 51.06 -16.24
CA PHE A 394 31.64 51.84 -16.07
C PHE A 394 31.85 53.21 -15.43
N LYS A 395 33.11 53.65 -15.25
CA LYS A 395 33.50 54.98 -14.71
C LYS A 395 33.00 55.26 -13.28
N GLN A 396 32.86 54.23 -12.47
CA GLN A 396 32.45 54.30 -11.06
C GLN A 396 33.65 54.63 -10.16
N ASN A 397 34.10 55.89 -10.21
CA ASN A 397 35.33 56.36 -9.57
C ASN A 397 35.38 56.12 -8.05
N ASP A 398 34.26 56.29 -7.35
CA ASP A 398 34.23 56.15 -5.88
C ASP A 398 34.37 54.69 -5.45
N VAL A 399 33.73 53.76 -6.18
CA VAL A 399 33.90 52.32 -5.97
C VAL A 399 35.32 51.89 -6.34
N ALA A 400 35.85 52.34 -7.47
CA ALA A 400 37.20 51.98 -7.90
C ALA A 400 38.27 52.44 -6.89
N LYS A 401 38.12 53.64 -6.31
CA LYS A 401 38.98 54.12 -5.22
C LYS A 401 38.86 53.24 -3.97
N TYR A 402 37.64 52.86 -3.60
CA TYR A 402 37.40 52.00 -2.44
C TYR A 402 38.04 50.61 -2.61
N LEU A 403 37.79 49.95 -3.75
CA LEU A 403 38.34 48.63 -4.05
C LEU A 403 39.86 48.63 -4.16
N ARG A 404 40.47 49.70 -4.70
CA ARG A 404 41.94 49.82 -4.76
C ARG A 404 42.60 50.03 -3.39
N SER A 405 41.83 50.45 -2.39
CA SER A 405 42.32 50.68 -1.03
C SER A 405 42.28 49.42 -0.14
N ARG A 406 41.75 48.32 -0.66
CA ARG A 406 41.60 47.03 0.01
C ARG A 406 42.43 45.99 -0.71
#